data_AF-X1HY69-F1
#
_entry.id   AF-X1HY69-F1
#
_cell.length_a   1.000
_cell.length_b   1.000
_cell.length_c   1.000
_cell.angle_alpha   90.00
_cell.angle_beta   90.00
_cell.angle_gamma   90.00
#
_symmetry.space_group_name_H-M   'P 1'
#
loop_
_entity.id
_entity.type
_entity.pdbx_description
1 polymer ?
#
loop_
_entity_poly.entity_id
_entity_poly.type
_entity_poly.pdbx_seq_one_letter_code
_entity_poly.pdbx_strand_id
1 'polypeptide(L)'
;PMQGHNLMQAIARVNRVYKDKPGGLIVDYIGIGYFLKYALSKYSSQQSRGNTGIPIEEVLEVMQTYYEIVSDMFFGFNYSVFYNGSPLQRLQLLPAAMEHILQLKGGDGKKRFLDNLAALNKAFSLATPHEEALAIRDDLAFFQAVRAGFVKVTTPPGRRKEDIDHAIRQLISRAVISDEVINIFEAAGLPNPEISILSEKFLKEVEGLEHKNLAVELLNKLLNDQIKSRAKKNLVQSRSFAELLQKAIIKYQNRTIEAA
;
A
#
# COMPACT_ATOMS: atom_id res chain seq x y z
N PRO A 1 5.76 44.34 3.23
CA PRO A 1 4.82 43.57 2.36
C PRO A 1 5.51 42.35 1.73
N MET A 2 4.92 41.15 1.80
CA MET A 2 5.47 39.95 1.15
C MET A 2 5.24 40.00 -0.37
N GLN A 3 6.25 40.45 -1.13
CA GLN A 3 6.17 40.61 -2.58
C GLN A 3 7.49 40.18 -3.25
N GLY A 4 7.42 39.81 -4.53
CA GLY A 4 8.60 39.53 -5.37
C GLY A 4 9.52 38.45 -4.78
N HIS A 5 10.81 38.79 -4.64
CA HIS A 5 11.85 37.84 -4.22
C HIS A 5 11.65 37.32 -2.79
N ASN A 6 11.21 38.16 -1.86
CA ASN A 6 10.97 37.77 -0.47
C ASN A 6 9.84 36.73 -0.36
N LEU A 7 8.82 36.84 -1.21
CA LEU A 7 7.74 35.86 -1.30
C LEU A 7 8.25 34.53 -1.85
N MET A 8 9.10 34.55 -2.89
CA MET A 8 9.71 33.34 -3.44
C MET A 8 10.63 32.62 -2.45
N GLN A 9 11.40 33.35 -1.64
CA GLN A 9 12.24 32.76 -0.59
C GLN A 9 11.39 32.08 0.50
N ALA A 10 10.26 32.70 0.88
CA ALA A 10 9.34 32.13 1.85
C ALA A 10 8.70 30.83 1.33
N ILE A 11 8.30 30.78 0.05
CA ILE A 11 7.76 29.58 -0.60
C ILE A 11 8.81 28.46 -0.68
N ALA A 12 10.04 28.81 -1.07
CA ALA A 12 11.12 27.84 -1.24
C ALA A 12 11.51 27.16 0.09
N ARG A 13 11.25 27.80 1.25
CA ARG A 13 11.39 27.12 2.55
C ARG A 13 10.41 25.96 2.72
N VAL A 14 9.19 26.09 2.20
CA VAL A 14 8.15 25.08 2.36
C VAL A 14 8.32 23.95 1.34
N ASN A 15 8.86 24.23 0.14
CA ASN A 15 9.02 23.24 -0.94
C ASN A 15 10.38 22.52 -0.97
N ARG A 16 11.06 22.35 0.17
CA ARG A 16 12.29 21.55 0.24
C ARG A 16 11.96 20.06 0.12
N VAL A 17 12.70 19.35 -0.74
CA VAL A 17 12.56 17.90 -0.95
C VAL A 17 12.96 17.17 0.33
N TYR A 18 12.03 16.39 0.88
CA TYR A 18 12.26 15.48 2.01
C TYR A 18 11.57 14.16 1.71
N LYS A 19 12.15 13.04 2.20
CA LYS A 19 11.92 11.66 1.73
C LYS A 19 10.45 11.30 1.41
N ASP A 20 9.49 11.81 2.17
CA ASP A 20 8.06 11.49 2.04
C ASP A 20 7.15 12.72 1.85
N LYS A 21 7.70 13.87 1.43
CA LYS A 21 6.94 15.11 1.22
C LYS A 21 6.64 15.32 -0.27
N PRO A 22 5.41 15.05 -0.75
CA PRO A 22 5.05 15.22 -2.16
C PRO A 22 4.87 16.69 -2.56
N GLY A 23 4.67 17.59 -1.60
CA GLY A 23 4.49 19.02 -1.85
C GLY A 23 4.44 19.86 -0.57
N GLY A 24 4.44 21.17 -0.73
CA GLY A 24 4.26 22.14 0.36
C GLY A 24 2.90 22.83 0.30
N LEU A 25 2.15 22.83 1.41
CA LEU A 25 0.90 23.58 1.53
C LEU A 25 1.19 25.06 1.83
N ILE A 26 0.52 25.95 1.11
CA ILE A 26 0.56 27.39 1.33
C ILE A 26 -0.88 27.86 1.54
N VAL A 27 -1.16 28.44 2.71
CA VAL A 27 -2.48 28.98 3.03
C VAL A 27 -2.40 30.50 3.03
N ASP A 28 -3.21 31.14 2.19
CA ASP A 28 -3.27 32.59 2.06
C ASP A 28 -4.47 33.16 2.81
N TYR A 29 -4.20 33.76 3.97
CA TYR A 29 -5.23 34.42 4.79
C TYR A 29 -5.38 35.92 4.51
N ILE A 30 -4.48 36.52 3.72
CA ILE A 30 -4.34 37.99 3.60
C ILE A 30 -4.55 38.45 2.14
N GLY A 31 -4.74 37.53 1.20
CA GLY A 31 -4.94 37.81 -0.22
C GLY A 31 -3.63 38.11 -0.96
N ILE A 32 -2.52 37.47 -0.57
CA ILE A 32 -1.24 37.55 -1.30
C ILE A 32 -1.22 36.76 -2.61
N GLY A 33 -2.28 36.02 -2.94
CA GLY A 33 -2.39 35.18 -4.13
C GLY A 33 -2.11 35.91 -5.44
N TYR A 34 -2.49 37.19 -5.54
CA TYR A 34 -2.13 38.04 -6.69
C TYR A 34 -0.62 38.26 -6.79
N PHE A 35 0.03 38.64 -5.68
CA PHE A 35 1.48 38.84 -5.62
C PHE A 35 2.26 37.53 -5.83
N LEU A 36 1.69 36.41 -5.41
CA LEU A 36 2.21 35.07 -5.65
C LEU A 36 2.19 34.71 -7.14
N LYS A 37 1.03 34.83 -7.79
CA LYS A 37 0.90 34.60 -9.25
C LYS A 37 1.82 35.53 -10.03
N TYR A 38 1.91 36.80 -9.63
CA TYR A 38 2.80 37.78 -10.24
C TYR A 38 4.29 37.47 -10.02
N ALA A 39 4.68 37.02 -8.83
CA ALA A 39 6.06 36.62 -8.56
C ALA A 39 6.43 35.37 -9.39
N LEU A 40 5.55 34.35 -9.41
CA LEU A 40 5.77 33.13 -10.18
C LEU A 40 5.84 33.39 -11.69
N SER A 41 5.04 34.31 -12.23
CA SER A 41 5.06 34.64 -13.66
C SER A 41 6.38 35.27 -14.13
N LYS A 42 7.12 35.92 -13.22
CA LYS A 42 8.47 36.46 -13.47
C LYS A 42 9.58 35.40 -13.46
N TYR A 43 9.39 34.29 -12.75
CA TYR A 43 10.40 33.22 -12.60
C TYR A 43 10.07 31.95 -13.39
N SER A 44 8.82 31.76 -13.81
CA SER A 44 8.39 30.66 -14.67
C SER A 44 8.81 30.92 -16.12
N SER A 45 9.63 30.03 -16.69
CA SER A 45 9.78 29.92 -18.15
C SER A 45 8.40 29.66 -18.78
N GLN A 46 8.23 30.00 -20.06
CA GLN A 46 6.94 29.94 -20.78
C GLN A 46 6.21 28.59 -20.66
N GLN A 47 6.92 27.51 -20.32
CA GLN A 47 6.38 26.16 -20.12
C GLN A 47 5.74 25.89 -18.75
N SER A 48 5.98 26.71 -17.72
CA SER A 48 5.50 26.45 -16.34
C SER A 48 4.40 27.41 -15.87
N ARG A 49 3.94 28.33 -16.74
CA ARG A 49 2.98 29.39 -16.39
C ARG A 49 1.56 28.88 -16.10
N GLY A 50 1.25 27.63 -16.46
CA GLY A 50 -0.04 26.99 -16.20
C GLY A 50 -0.07 26.01 -15.02
N ASN A 51 1.08 25.69 -14.39
CA ASN A 51 1.21 24.61 -13.39
C ASN A 51 1.54 25.13 -11.97
N THR A 52 1.24 26.40 -11.67
CA THR A 52 1.66 27.03 -10.42
C THR A 52 0.65 26.81 -9.30
N GLY A 53 0.76 25.65 -8.65
CA GLY A 53 -0.06 25.24 -7.53
C GLY A 53 -1.33 24.54 -7.98
N ILE A 54 -1.70 23.47 -7.26
CA ILE A 54 -2.94 22.73 -7.48
C ILE A 54 -3.94 23.22 -6.43
N PRO A 55 -5.15 23.66 -6.81
CA PRO A 55 -6.21 23.98 -5.86
C PRO A 55 -6.47 22.80 -4.92
N ILE A 56 -6.73 23.09 -3.64
CA ILE A 56 -6.93 22.03 -2.65
C ILE A 56 -8.20 21.22 -2.96
N GLU A 57 -9.19 21.86 -3.55
CA GLU A 57 -10.47 21.26 -3.98
C GLU A 57 -10.25 20.17 -5.03
N GLU A 58 -9.37 20.39 -6.00
CA GLU A 58 -9.01 19.37 -7.01
C GLU A 58 -8.28 18.18 -6.37
N VAL A 59 -7.46 18.43 -5.34
CA VAL A 59 -6.79 17.35 -4.60
C VAL A 59 -7.80 16.54 -3.78
N LEU A 60 -8.79 17.19 -3.17
CA LEU A 60 -9.85 16.55 -2.41
C LEU A 60 -10.75 15.69 -3.29
N GLU A 61 -11.13 16.18 -4.47
CA GLU A 61 -11.93 15.40 -5.44
C GLU A 61 -11.20 14.12 -5.88
N VAL A 62 -9.90 14.24 -6.20
CA VAL A 62 -9.07 13.08 -6.54
C VAL A 62 -8.92 12.12 -5.35
N MET A 63 -8.71 12.65 -4.14
CA MET A 63 -8.62 11.84 -2.92
C MET A 63 -9.91 11.05 -2.69
N GLN A 64 -11.06 11.71 -2.78
CA GLN A 64 -12.37 11.10 -2.60
C GLN A 64 -12.64 10.03 -3.65
N THR A 65 -12.31 10.30 -4.92
CA THR A 65 -12.43 9.32 -6.01
C THR A 65 -11.66 8.04 -5.71
N TYR A 66 -10.38 8.15 -5.31
CA TYR A 66 -9.59 6.96 -4.98
C TYR A 66 -10.03 6.30 -3.68
N TYR A 67 -10.55 7.06 -2.71
CA TYR A 67 -11.13 6.52 -1.49
C TYR A 67 -12.37 5.67 -1.79
N GLU A 68 -13.27 6.14 -2.65
CA GLU A 68 -14.45 5.40 -3.11
C GLU A 68 -14.03 4.13 -3.85
N ILE A 69 -13.10 4.23 -4.81
CA ILE A 69 -12.59 3.05 -5.53
C ILE A 69 -12.05 1.99 -4.55
N VAL A 70 -11.22 2.39 -3.58
CA VAL A 70 -10.64 1.44 -2.62
C VAL A 70 -11.71 0.88 -1.68
N SER A 71 -12.68 1.70 -1.26
CA SER A 71 -13.78 1.26 -0.40
C SER A 71 -14.71 0.28 -1.11
N ASP A 72 -15.02 0.53 -2.38
CA ASP A 72 -15.83 -0.35 -3.24
C ASP A 72 -15.16 -1.70 -3.46
N MET A 73 -13.81 -1.76 -3.44
CA MET A 73 -13.09 -3.04 -3.48
C MET A 73 -13.32 -3.91 -2.22
N PHE A 74 -13.84 -3.34 -1.13
CA PHE A 74 -14.27 -4.05 0.07
C PHE A 74 -15.81 -4.16 0.16
N PHE A 75 -16.54 -3.93 -0.92
CA PHE A 75 -18.00 -4.06 -0.92
C PHE A 75 -18.43 -5.47 -0.45
N GLY A 76 -19.26 -5.52 0.57
CA GLY A 76 -19.70 -6.76 1.20
C GLY A 76 -18.73 -7.35 2.24
N PHE A 77 -17.59 -6.71 2.50
CA PHE A 77 -16.68 -7.05 3.60
C PHE A 77 -16.83 -6.08 4.76
N ASN A 78 -17.20 -6.58 5.94
CA ASN A 78 -17.33 -5.75 7.12
C ASN A 78 -15.99 -5.61 7.86
N TYR A 79 -15.34 -4.46 7.73
CA TYR A 79 -14.12 -4.11 8.44
C TYR A 79 -14.33 -3.24 9.69
N SER A 80 -15.56 -3.09 10.18
CA SER A 80 -15.86 -2.27 11.38
C SER A 80 -15.15 -2.75 12.65
N VAL A 81 -14.82 -4.05 12.72
CA VAL A 81 -14.03 -4.67 13.79
C VAL A 81 -12.63 -4.03 13.88
N PHE A 82 -12.12 -3.46 12.79
CA PHE A 82 -10.83 -2.77 12.79
C PHE A 82 -10.83 -1.53 13.69
N TYR A 83 -11.95 -0.80 13.81
CA TYR A 83 -12.04 0.42 14.61
C TYR A 83 -12.19 0.12 16.10
N ASN A 84 -13.11 -0.79 16.44
CA ASN A 84 -13.54 -1.00 17.82
C ASN A 84 -12.97 -2.29 18.46
N GLY A 85 -12.36 -3.16 17.67
CA GLY A 85 -11.80 -4.43 18.14
C GLY A 85 -10.46 -4.29 18.85
N SER A 86 -10.16 -5.29 19.67
CA SER A 86 -8.84 -5.47 20.30
C SER A 86 -7.73 -5.64 19.26
N PRO A 87 -6.46 -5.37 19.59
CA PRO A 87 -5.34 -5.57 18.67
C PRO A 87 -5.31 -6.95 18.02
N LEU A 88 -5.65 -8.01 18.78
CA LEU A 88 -5.71 -9.37 18.27
C LEU A 88 -6.83 -9.54 17.22
N GLN A 89 -8.02 -9.01 17.48
CA GLN A 89 -9.13 -9.06 16.53
C GLN A 89 -8.83 -8.28 15.24
N ARG A 90 -8.16 -7.13 15.35
CA ARG A 90 -7.70 -6.37 14.18
C ARG A 90 -6.74 -7.17 13.31
N LEU A 91 -5.81 -7.90 13.94
CA LEU A 91 -4.86 -8.76 13.22
C LEU A 91 -5.55 -9.96 12.56
N GLN A 92 -6.49 -10.59 13.24
CA GLN A 92 -7.25 -11.73 12.72
C GLN A 92 -8.17 -11.37 11.55
N LEU A 93 -8.58 -10.10 11.44
CA LEU A 93 -9.36 -9.60 10.31
C LEU A 93 -8.55 -9.51 9.00
N LEU A 94 -7.23 -9.29 9.09
CA LEU A 94 -6.39 -9.00 7.93
C LEU A 94 -6.33 -10.15 6.90
N PRO A 95 -6.15 -11.43 7.30
CA PRO A 95 -6.20 -12.55 6.35
C PRO A 95 -7.51 -12.62 5.57
N ALA A 96 -8.64 -12.44 6.25
CA ALA A 96 -9.97 -12.43 5.61
C ALA A 96 -10.14 -11.24 4.65
N ALA A 97 -9.64 -10.05 5.03
CA ALA A 97 -9.64 -8.87 4.16
C ALA A 97 -8.76 -9.07 2.91
N MET A 98 -7.59 -9.68 3.07
CA MET A 98 -6.70 -10.00 1.96
C MET A 98 -7.32 -11.03 1.01
N GLU A 99 -7.94 -12.08 1.56
CA GLU A 99 -8.67 -13.10 0.80
C GLU A 99 -9.80 -12.46 -0.01
N HIS A 100 -10.57 -11.56 0.59
CA HIS A 100 -11.64 -10.82 -0.10
C HIS A 100 -11.11 -10.04 -1.32
N ILE A 101 -10.00 -9.30 -1.16
CA ILE A 101 -9.37 -8.57 -2.27
C ILE A 101 -8.85 -9.52 -3.37
N LEU A 102 -8.35 -10.71 -3.00
CA LEU A 102 -7.90 -11.71 -3.96
C LEU A 102 -9.04 -12.40 -4.71
N GLN A 103 -10.24 -12.42 -4.13
CA GLN A 103 -11.45 -13.00 -4.75
C GLN A 103 -12.11 -12.06 -5.77
N LEU A 104 -11.70 -10.79 -5.85
CA LEU A 104 -12.27 -9.84 -6.80
C LEU A 104 -12.14 -10.32 -8.24
N LYS A 105 -13.22 -10.16 -9.01
CA LYS A 105 -13.29 -10.58 -10.42
C LYS A 105 -12.21 -9.90 -11.24
N GLY A 106 -11.62 -10.65 -12.18
CA GLY A 106 -10.56 -10.19 -13.09
C GLY A 106 -9.16 -10.69 -12.72
N GLY A 107 -8.97 -11.32 -11.56
CA GLY A 107 -7.69 -11.94 -11.18
C GLY A 107 -6.56 -10.96 -10.87
N ASP A 108 -6.84 -9.65 -10.89
CA ASP A 108 -5.89 -8.56 -10.67
C ASP A 108 -6.23 -7.70 -9.44
N GLY A 109 -7.14 -8.18 -8.58
CA GLY A 109 -7.64 -7.46 -7.39
C GLY A 109 -6.53 -6.92 -6.49
N LYS A 110 -5.50 -7.73 -6.21
CA LYS A 110 -4.31 -7.28 -5.46
C LYS A 110 -3.59 -6.10 -6.12
N LYS A 111 -3.37 -6.17 -7.44
CA LYS A 111 -2.66 -5.11 -8.17
C LYS A 111 -3.48 -3.82 -8.17
N ARG A 112 -4.75 -3.92 -8.54
CA ARG A 112 -5.70 -2.79 -8.53
C ARG A 112 -5.79 -2.14 -7.15
N PHE A 113 -5.83 -2.94 -6.08
CA PHE A 113 -5.89 -2.43 -4.71
C PHE A 113 -4.62 -1.63 -4.38
N LEU A 114 -3.44 -2.19 -4.65
CA LEU A 114 -2.17 -1.53 -4.35
C LEU A 114 -1.96 -0.25 -5.17
N ASP A 115 -2.35 -0.24 -6.45
CA ASP A 115 -2.20 0.91 -7.34
C ASP A 115 -3.14 2.06 -6.91
N ASN A 116 -4.42 1.77 -6.65
CA ASN A 116 -5.37 2.78 -6.18
C ASN A 116 -5.04 3.29 -4.77
N LEU A 117 -4.60 2.40 -3.86
CA LEU A 117 -4.15 2.81 -2.52
C LEU A 117 -2.90 3.69 -2.58
N ALA A 118 -1.99 3.46 -3.53
CA ALA A 118 -0.83 4.33 -3.73
C ALA A 118 -1.25 5.73 -4.18
N ALA A 119 -2.21 5.83 -5.10
CA ALA A 119 -2.78 7.10 -5.54
C ALA A 119 -3.51 7.82 -4.39
N LEU A 120 -4.33 7.10 -3.61
CA LEU A 120 -5.00 7.62 -2.42
C LEU A 120 -4.01 8.20 -1.40
N ASN A 121 -2.94 7.47 -1.07
CA ASN A 121 -1.92 7.95 -0.13
C ASN A 121 -1.27 9.26 -0.59
N LYS A 122 -1.03 9.40 -1.91
CA LYS A 122 -0.47 10.62 -2.49
C LYS A 122 -1.44 11.79 -2.41
N ALA A 123 -2.72 11.55 -2.71
CA ALA A 123 -3.75 12.59 -2.62
C ALA A 123 -3.98 13.01 -1.15
N PHE A 124 -4.09 12.06 -0.23
CA PHE A 124 -4.24 12.29 1.20
C PHE A 124 -3.10 13.14 1.80
N SER A 125 -1.86 12.86 1.43
CA SER A 125 -0.69 13.62 1.90
C SER A 125 -0.61 15.04 1.35
N LEU A 126 -1.25 15.31 0.20
CA LEU A 126 -1.42 16.66 -0.34
C LEU A 126 -2.63 17.39 0.26
N ALA A 127 -3.68 16.65 0.64
CA ALA A 127 -4.90 17.19 1.22
C ALA A 127 -4.80 17.49 2.74
N THR A 128 -3.87 16.83 3.44
CA THR A 128 -3.66 17.04 4.89
C THR A 128 -3.15 18.47 5.15
N PRO A 129 -3.74 19.24 6.10
CA PRO A 129 -4.63 18.81 7.19
C PRO A 129 -6.13 19.12 7.01
N HIS A 130 -6.66 19.16 5.79
CA HIS A 130 -8.08 19.46 5.53
C HIS A 130 -9.02 18.48 6.26
N GLU A 131 -10.20 18.95 6.70
CA GLU A 131 -11.14 18.16 7.50
C GLU A 131 -11.62 16.91 6.75
N GLU A 132 -11.95 17.04 5.47
CA GLU A 132 -12.32 15.91 4.59
C GLU A 132 -11.22 14.84 4.51
N ALA A 133 -9.94 15.25 4.49
CA ALA A 133 -8.84 14.29 4.53
C ALA A 133 -8.77 13.58 5.88
N LEU A 134 -8.97 14.31 6.98
CA LEU A 134 -8.97 13.72 8.31
C LEU A 134 -10.12 12.73 8.53
N ALA A 135 -11.26 12.91 7.86
CA ALA A 135 -12.42 12.03 7.95
C ALA A 135 -12.13 10.60 7.48
N ILE A 136 -11.32 10.43 6.42
CA ILE A 136 -10.99 9.11 5.86
C ILE A 136 -9.76 8.45 6.49
N ARG A 137 -9.16 9.07 7.51
CA ARG A 137 -7.86 8.65 8.08
C ARG A 137 -7.90 7.23 8.64
N ASP A 138 -8.96 6.88 9.35
CA ASP A 138 -9.02 5.59 10.04
C ASP A 138 -9.23 4.44 9.04
N ASP A 139 -10.00 4.67 7.97
CA ASP A 139 -10.15 3.77 6.83
C ASP A 139 -8.83 3.59 6.08
N LEU A 140 -8.13 4.70 5.83
CA LEU A 140 -6.81 4.65 5.20
C LEU A 140 -5.83 3.81 6.03
N ALA A 141 -5.90 3.88 7.36
CA ALA A 141 -5.08 3.05 8.24
C ALA A 141 -5.40 1.55 8.09
N PHE A 142 -6.68 1.18 7.95
CA PHE A 142 -7.09 -0.19 7.63
C PHE A 142 -6.52 -0.65 6.28
N PHE A 143 -6.69 0.15 5.22
CA PHE A 143 -6.17 -0.19 3.88
C PHE A 143 -4.65 -0.33 3.89
N GLN A 144 -3.94 0.54 4.62
CA GLN A 144 -2.50 0.41 4.82
C GLN A 144 -2.12 -0.87 5.57
N ALA A 145 -2.90 -1.31 6.56
CA ALA A 145 -2.68 -2.57 7.26
C ALA A 145 -2.85 -3.78 6.32
N VAL A 146 -3.86 -3.78 5.47
CA VAL A 146 -4.06 -4.82 4.42
C VAL A 146 -2.89 -4.83 3.43
N ARG A 147 -2.43 -3.66 2.96
CA ARG A 147 -1.22 -3.55 2.14
C ARG A 147 0.01 -4.10 2.85
N ALA A 148 0.21 -3.78 4.14
CA ALA A 148 1.32 -4.30 4.92
C ALA A 148 1.24 -5.84 5.04
N GLY A 149 0.03 -6.40 5.17
CA GLY A 149 -0.23 -7.84 5.07
C GLY A 149 0.28 -8.42 3.74
N PHE A 150 -0.12 -7.85 2.60
CA PHE A 150 0.39 -8.28 1.29
C PHE A 150 1.91 -8.17 1.19
N VAL A 151 2.51 -7.09 1.68
CA VAL A 151 3.97 -6.88 1.65
C VAL A 151 4.70 -7.91 2.52
N LYS A 152 4.23 -8.17 3.75
CA LYS A 152 4.84 -9.18 4.62
C LYS A 152 4.68 -10.58 4.05
N VAL A 153 3.50 -10.91 3.52
CA VAL A 153 3.28 -12.19 2.82
C VAL A 153 4.19 -12.29 1.61
N THR A 154 4.52 -11.21 0.90
CA THR A 154 5.39 -11.22 -0.29
C THR A 154 6.90 -11.01 -0.05
N THR A 155 7.32 -10.53 1.11
CA THR A 155 8.73 -10.16 1.41
C THR A 155 9.38 -11.19 2.35
N PRO A 156 10.62 -11.67 2.09
CA PRO A 156 11.27 -12.65 2.96
C PRO A 156 11.61 -12.07 4.35
N PRO A 157 11.58 -12.90 5.42
CA PRO A 157 12.05 -12.52 6.74
C PRO A 157 13.56 -12.26 6.64
N GLY A 158 13.97 -10.98 6.62
CA GLY A 158 15.38 -10.59 6.52
C GLY A 158 15.67 -9.41 5.59
N ARG A 159 14.70 -8.87 4.85
CA ARG A 159 14.91 -7.65 4.05
C ARG A 159 13.86 -6.58 4.31
N ARG A 160 14.14 -5.78 5.35
CA ARG A 160 13.86 -4.34 5.55
C ARG A 160 13.29 -4.06 6.95
N LYS A 161 14.16 -3.56 7.83
CA LYS A 161 13.84 -3.06 9.17
C LYS A 161 13.97 -1.53 9.28
N GLU A 162 14.21 -0.81 8.17
CA GLU A 162 14.67 0.60 8.28
C GLU A 162 13.81 1.63 7.54
N ASP A 163 13.08 1.28 6.46
CA ASP A 163 12.30 2.28 5.72
C ASP A 163 10.80 2.29 6.06
N ILE A 164 10.24 1.16 6.51
CA ILE A 164 8.80 1.05 6.84
C ILE A 164 8.55 1.55 8.27
N ASP A 165 9.52 1.36 9.17
CA ASP A 165 9.41 1.78 10.57
C ASP A 165 9.39 3.31 10.71
N HIS A 166 9.98 4.06 9.77
CA HIS A 166 10.02 5.52 9.86
C HIS A 166 8.71 6.20 9.42
N ALA A 167 8.07 5.67 8.37
CA ALA A 167 6.75 6.12 7.89
C ALA A 167 5.63 5.76 8.89
N ILE A 168 5.77 4.60 9.53
CA ILE A 168 4.89 4.17 10.62
C ILE A 168 5.11 5.04 11.87
N ARG A 169 6.35 5.33 12.29
CA ARG A 169 6.66 6.16 13.48
C ARG A 169 6.11 7.60 13.43
N GLN A 170 5.96 8.20 12.25
CA GLN A 170 5.35 9.54 12.16
C GLN A 170 3.82 9.51 12.19
N LEU A 171 3.19 8.51 11.55
CA LEU A 171 1.74 8.28 11.62
C LEU A 171 1.29 7.79 13.02
N ILE A 172 2.17 7.09 13.75
CA ILE A 172 1.90 6.46 15.05
C ILE A 172 2.27 7.35 16.25
N SER A 173 2.74 8.59 16.05
CA SER A 173 3.07 9.50 17.17
C SER A 173 1.88 9.93 18.06
N ARG A 174 0.67 9.38 17.83
CA ARG A 174 -0.48 9.43 18.75
C ARG A 174 -1.10 8.07 19.13
N ALA A 175 -0.52 6.94 18.73
CA ALA A 175 -1.08 5.63 19.03
C ALA A 175 0.01 4.65 19.46
N VAL A 176 0.50 4.81 20.69
CA VAL A 176 1.37 3.84 21.36
C VAL A 176 0.81 2.42 21.18
N ILE A 177 1.55 1.50 20.55
CA ILE A 177 1.54 0.05 20.81
C ILE A 177 2.86 -0.55 20.30
N SER A 178 3.33 -1.54 21.07
CA SER A 178 4.64 -2.16 21.21
C SER A 178 5.21 -2.96 20.03
N ASP A 179 6.55 -2.99 20.00
CA ASP A 179 7.45 -3.76 19.12
C ASP A 179 7.36 -5.28 19.33
N GLU A 180 6.34 -5.95 18.79
CA GLU A 180 6.43 -7.40 18.56
C GLU A 180 6.12 -7.75 17.10
N VAL A 181 7.14 -8.23 16.40
CA VAL A 181 7.06 -8.73 15.03
C VAL A 181 6.38 -10.10 15.09
N ILE A 182 5.05 -10.13 15.07
CA ILE A 182 4.30 -11.38 15.06
C ILE A 182 4.48 -12.07 13.71
N ASN A 183 4.95 -13.31 13.77
CA ASN A 183 5.17 -14.20 12.64
C ASN A 183 3.81 -14.62 12.05
N ILE A 184 3.56 -14.32 10.78
CA ILE A 184 2.28 -14.64 10.11
C ILE A 184 2.01 -16.15 10.10
N PHE A 185 3.06 -16.98 10.15
CA PHE A 185 2.93 -18.43 10.31
C PHE A 185 2.27 -18.79 11.66
N GLU A 186 2.63 -18.12 12.76
CA GLU A 186 2.01 -18.35 14.07
C GLU A 186 0.56 -17.81 14.12
N ALA A 187 0.30 -16.67 13.49
CA ALA A 187 -1.06 -16.12 13.38
C ALA A 187 -2.03 -17.01 12.58
N ALA A 188 -1.49 -17.86 11.69
CA ALA A 188 -2.22 -18.86 10.93
C ALA A 188 -2.14 -20.28 11.54
N GLY A 189 -1.52 -20.45 12.72
CA GLY A 189 -1.39 -21.74 13.40
C GLY A 189 -0.37 -22.73 12.79
N LEU A 190 0.58 -22.25 11.98
CA LEU A 190 1.56 -23.07 11.26
C LEU A 190 2.90 -23.16 12.02
N PRO A 191 3.48 -24.37 12.22
CA PRO A 191 4.80 -24.52 12.82
C PRO A 191 5.90 -24.00 11.89
N ASN A 192 6.91 -23.30 12.45
CA ASN A 192 8.11 -22.88 11.72
C ASN A 192 8.85 -24.09 11.12
N PRO A 193 8.96 -24.23 9.79
CA PRO A 193 9.54 -25.43 9.20
C PRO A 193 10.98 -25.21 8.74
N GLU A 194 11.94 -25.87 9.39
CA GLU A 194 13.26 -26.12 8.80
C GLU A 194 13.27 -27.27 7.76
N ILE A 195 12.12 -27.88 7.42
CA ILE A 195 12.11 -29.10 6.60
C ILE A 195 11.09 -29.03 5.45
N SER A 196 11.62 -29.13 4.23
CA SER A 196 10.95 -29.40 2.94
C SER A 196 9.59 -28.71 2.75
N ILE A 197 9.65 -27.45 2.33
CA ILE A 197 8.57 -26.55 1.89
C ILE A 197 7.61 -27.17 0.83
N LEU A 198 7.88 -28.38 0.34
CA LEU A 198 7.11 -29.09 -0.69
C LEU A 198 6.84 -30.56 -0.34
N SER A 199 6.89 -30.94 0.94
CA SER A 199 6.48 -32.28 1.35
C SER A 199 4.99 -32.50 1.07
N GLU A 200 4.58 -33.74 0.78
CA GLU A 200 3.16 -34.09 0.61
C GLU A 200 2.32 -33.69 1.82
N LYS A 201 2.92 -33.74 3.03
CA LYS A 201 2.29 -33.29 4.27
C LYS A 201 1.97 -31.80 4.23
N PHE A 202 2.93 -30.96 3.82
CA PHE A 202 2.72 -29.52 3.68
C PHE A 202 1.66 -29.19 2.63
N LEU A 203 1.65 -29.89 1.49
CA LEU A 203 0.64 -29.66 0.45
C LEU A 203 -0.78 -30.00 0.94
N LYS A 204 -0.95 -31.07 1.74
CA LYS A 204 -2.24 -31.41 2.38
C LYS A 204 -2.67 -30.37 3.41
N GLU A 205 -1.74 -29.84 4.21
CA GLU A 205 -2.02 -28.77 5.16
C GLU A 205 -2.47 -27.49 4.45
N VAL A 206 -1.81 -27.14 3.34
CA VAL A 206 -2.16 -25.96 2.53
C VAL A 206 -3.51 -26.13 1.81
N GLU A 207 -3.85 -27.35 1.38
CA GLU A 207 -5.16 -27.66 0.78
C GLU A 207 -6.32 -27.47 1.78
N GLY A 208 -6.06 -27.68 3.08
CA GLY A 208 -7.04 -27.50 4.15
C GLY A 208 -7.21 -26.06 4.66
N LEU A 209 -6.47 -25.08 4.13
CA LEU A 209 -6.54 -23.70 4.59
C LEU A 209 -7.88 -23.04 4.19
N GLU A 210 -8.42 -22.26 5.13
CA GLU A 210 -9.67 -21.51 4.94
C GLU A 210 -9.54 -20.46 3.82
N HIS A 211 -8.44 -19.72 3.79
CA HIS A 211 -8.16 -18.67 2.80
C HIS A 211 -7.35 -19.22 1.62
N LYS A 212 -8.06 -19.79 0.64
CA LYS A 212 -7.45 -20.51 -0.48
C LYS A 212 -6.62 -19.62 -1.40
N ASN A 213 -7.08 -18.40 -1.71
CA ASN A 213 -6.32 -17.53 -2.60
C ASN A 213 -5.07 -16.96 -1.90
N LEU A 214 -5.19 -16.67 -0.61
CA LEU A 214 -4.05 -16.30 0.23
C LEU A 214 -3.01 -17.43 0.31
N ALA A 215 -3.48 -18.68 0.44
CA ALA A 215 -2.63 -19.86 0.42
C ALA A 215 -1.86 -20.02 -0.90
N VAL A 216 -2.51 -19.77 -2.04
CA VAL A 216 -1.86 -19.79 -3.36
C VAL A 216 -0.79 -18.70 -3.49
N GLU A 217 -1.05 -17.49 -3.00
CA GLU A 217 -0.06 -16.41 -2.95
C GLU A 217 1.16 -16.78 -2.09
N LEU A 218 0.93 -17.42 -0.94
CA LEU A 218 2.00 -17.91 -0.07
C LEU A 218 2.84 -18.99 -0.76
N LEU A 219 2.20 -19.99 -1.38
CA LEU A 219 2.87 -21.03 -2.16
C LEU A 219 3.70 -20.44 -3.30
N ASN A 220 3.12 -19.52 -4.05
CA ASN A 220 3.79 -18.84 -5.15
C ASN A 220 5.08 -18.13 -4.68
N LYS A 221 5.04 -17.45 -3.53
CA LYS A 221 6.24 -16.86 -2.94
C LYS A 221 7.27 -17.93 -2.56
N LEU A 222 6.86 -18.95 -1.81
CA LEU A 222 7.77 -19.98 -1.31
C LEU A 222 8.52 -20.66 -2.47
N LEU A 223 7.81 -20.94 -3.57
CA LEU A 223 8.40 -21.46 -4.80
C LEU A 223 9.35 -20.46 -5.46
N ASN A 224 8.96 -19.19 -5.60
CA ASN A 224 9.83 -18.15 -6.16
C ASN A 224 11.12 -17.95 -5.35
N ASP A 225 11.04 -17.99 -4.02
CA ASP A 225 12.21 -17.84 -3.15
C ASP A 225 13.16 -19.05 -3.29
N GLN A 226 12.61 -20.27 -3.42
CA GLN A 226 13.38 -21.47 -3.72
C GLN A 226 14.04 -21.40 -5.11
N ILE A 227 13.31 -20.96 -6.14
CA ILE A 227 13.85 -20.76 -7.49
C ILE A 227 14.98 -19.72 -7.47
N LYS A 228 14.81 -18.58 -6.78
CA LYS A 228 15.85 -17.55 -6.64
C LYS A 228 17.08 -18.06 -5.91
N SER A 229 16.89 -18.84 -4.85
CA SER A 229 17.99 -19.47 -4.11
C SER A 229 18.79 -20.43 -4.99
N ARG A 230 18.10 -21.25 -5.79
CA ARG A 230 18.72 -22.20 -6.74
C ARG A 230 19.29 -21.53 -7.99
N ALA A 231 18.78 -20.37 -8.39
CA ALA A 231 19.28 -19.60 -9.53
C ALA A 231 20.75 -19.21 -9.37
N LYS A 232 21.23 -19.07 -8.12
CA LYS A 232 22.65 -18.86 -7.82
C LYS A 232 23.55 -20.03 -8.25
N LYS A 233 22.99 -21.25 -8.32
CA LYS A 233 23.72 -22.48 -8.69
C LYS A 233 23.44 -22.91 -10.12
N ASN A 234 22.21 -22.75 -10.62
CA ASN A 234 21.84 -23.14 -11.98
C ASN A 234 20.77 -22.20 -12.56
N LEU A 235 21.20 -21.28 -13.43
CA LEU A 235 20.35 -20.28 -14.06
C LEU A 235 19.36 -20.88 -15.08
N VAL A 236 19.80 -21.86 -15.88
CA VAL A 236 18.98 -22.45 -16.95
C VAL A 236 17.80 -23.21 -16.36
N GLN A 237 18.06 -24.06 -15.36
CA GLN A 237 17.01 -24.82 -14.69
C GLN A 237 16.04 -23.91 -13.93
N SER A 238 16.55 -22.83 -13.33
CA SER A 238 15.72 -21.87 -12.59
C SER A 238 14.79 -21.08 -13.52
N ARG A 239 15.22 -20.74 -14.74
CA ARG A 239 14.34 -20.14 -15.76
C ARG A 239 13.20 -21.09 -16.14
N SER A 240 13.52 -22.37 -16.39
CA SER A 240 12.50 -23.38 -16.70
C SER A 240 11.47 -23.54 -15.58
N PHE A 241 11.91 -23.60 -14.31
CA PHE A 241 10.98 -23.66 -13.17
C PHE A 241 10.13 -22.40 -13.01
N ALA A 242 10.70 -21.21 -13.26
CA ALA A 242 9.95 -19.96 -13.22
C ALA A 242 8.85 -19.92 -14.29
N GLU A 243 9.14 -20.39 -15.50
CA GLU A 243 8.15 -20.49 -16.58
C GLU A 243 7.03 -21.47 -16.25
N LEU A 244 7.35 -22.64 -15.67
CA LEU A 244 6.35 -23.62 -15.23
C LEU A 244 5.45 -23.06 -14.12
N LEU A 245 6.04 -22.37 -13.14
CA LEU A 245 5.29 -21.71 -12.08
C LEU A 245 4.34 -20.64 -12.64
N GLN A 246 4.83 -19.80 -13.55
CA GLN A 246 4.02 -18.78 -14.19
C GLN A 246 2.84 -19.38 -14.97
N LYS A 247 3.07 -20.45 -15.74
CA LYS A 247 2.00 -21.17 -16.45
C LYS A 247 0.96 -21.75 -15.50
N ALA A 248 1.39 -22.30 -14.36
CA ALA A 248 0.48 -22.86 -13.35
C ALA A 248 -0.40 -21.77 -12.72
N ILE A 249 0.17 -20.61 -12.40
CA ILE A 249 -0.57 -19.46 -11.84
C ILE A 249 -1.60 -18.94 -12.83
N ILE A 250 -1.22 -18.74 -14.09
CA ILE A 250 -2.15 -18.28 -15.14
C ILE A 250 -3.30 -19.28 -15.29
N LYS A 251 -3.01 -20.59 -15.29
CA LYS A 251 -4.04 -21.63 -15.38
C LYS A 251 -4.98 -21.61 -14.17
N TYR A 252 -4.46 -21.38 -12.97
CA TYR A 252 -5.28 -21.24 -11.76
C TYR A 252 -6.18 -20.01 -11.85
N GLN A 253 -5.62 -18.84 -12.17
CA GLN A 253 -6.35 -17.58 -12.31
C GLN A 253 -7.48 -17.69 -13.35
N ASN A 254 -7.20 -18.31 -14.50
CA ASN A 254 -8.20 -18.51 -15.55
C ASN A 254 -9.34 -19.44 -15.08
N ARG A 255 -9.04 -20.53 -14.35
CA ARG A 255 -10.06 -21.42 -13.80
C ARG A 255 -10.95 -20.74 -12.76
N THR A 256 -10.37 -19.88 -11.92
CA THR A 256 -11.15 -19.07 -10.96
C THR A 256 -12.04 -18.05 -11.66
N ILE A 257 -11.65 -17.55 -12.85
CA ILE A 257 -12.47 -16.65 -13.66
C ILE A 257 -13.61 -17.41 -14.37
N GLU A 258 -13.36 -18.62 -14.87
CA GLU A 258 -14.38 -19.46 -15.53
C GLU A 258 -15.42 -20.03 -14.56
N ALA A 259 -15.08 -20.18 -13.29
CA ALA A 259 -15.95 -20.75 -12.26
C ALA A 259 -16.81 -19.71 -11.49
N ALA A 260 -16.69 -18.41 -11.79
CA ALA A 260 -17.30 -17.28 -11.05
C ALA A 260 -18.22 -16.40 -11.91
#